data_AF-A0A3N5TLU3-F1
#
_entry.id   AF-A0A3N5TLU3-F1
#
_cell.length_a   1.000
_cell.length_b   1.000
_cell.length_c   1.000
_cell.angle_alpha   90.00
_cell.angle_beta   90.00
_cell.angle_gamma   90.00
#
_symmetry.space_group_name_H-M   'P 1'
#
loop_
_entity.id
_entity.type
_entity.pdbx_description
1 polymer ?
#
loop_
_entity_poly.entity_id
_entity_poly.type
_entity_poly.pdbx_seq_one_letter_code
_entity_poly.pdbx_strand_id
1 'polypeptide(L)'
;MSNPDKSIDIYERLAAAQEALPHGFPRTKSGVEIKLIKMAFTPEEVGLAGQLTRAPETAAEIATRVGSDEAEVTALLESLVPRGLVSLNSPAGTAGGGVLDQTVQGVKKYRLRPFLVGWYEASMRRLDKAFAELFEQFVIEGGGERIFSPRPGVLGVVPVRGSLSPEQMAEAEPHLDIDAHFERHE
;
A
#
# COMPACT_ATOMS: atom_id res chain seq x y z
N MET A 1 9.55 -32.51 -1.03
CA MET A 1 10.19 -31.49 -1.88
C MET A 1 10.22 -30.21 -1.07
N SER A 2 11.41 -29.71 -0.72
CA SER A 2 11.57 -28.59 0.21
C SER A 2 11.24 -27.29 -0.52
N ASN A 3 10.26 -26.54 0.00
CA ASN A 3 9.85 -25.23 -0.50
C ASN A 3 11.02 -24.24 -0.36
N PRO A 4 11.43 -23.49 -1.41
CA PRO A 4 12.55 -22.56 -1.33
C PRO A 4 12.23 -21.28 -0.55
N ASP A 5 10.99 -21.08 -0.10
CA ASP A 5 10.55 -19.87 0.61
C ASP A 5 10.66 -20.01 2.15
N LYS A 6 11.87 -20.25 2.65
CA LYS A 6 12.16 -20.08 4.08
C LYS A 6 12.53 -18.62 4.34
N SER A 7 11.61 -17.94 5.01
CA SER A 7 11.78 -16.73 5.84
C SER A 7 12.01 -15.38 5.13
N ILE A 8 11.16 -15.00 4.18
CA ILE A 8 10.94 -13.56 4.01
C ILE A 8 10.32 -13.05 5.31
N ASP A 9 11.04 -12.15 5.99
CA ASP A 9 10.56 -11.46 7.18
C ASP A 9 9.19 -10.84 6.86
N ILE A 10 8.20 -11.03 7.74
CA ILE A 10 6.82 -10.55 7.54
C ILE A 10 6.78 -9.04 7.22
N TYR A 11 7.69 -8.26 7.81
CA TYR A 11 7.82 -6.83 7.60
C TYR A 11 8.39 -6.51 6.20
N GLU A 12 9.37 -7.29 5.75
CA GLU A 12 9.92 -7.15 4.40
C GLU A 12 8.88 -7.50 3.33
N ARG A 13 8.05 -8.52 3.59
CA ARG A 13 6.93 -8.86 2.71
C ARG A 13 5.90 -7.72 2.63
N LEU A 14 5.53 -7.11 3.75
CA LEU A 14 4.63 -5.95 3.72
C LEU A 14 5.26 -4.75 3.01
N ALA A 15 6.55 -4.49 3.20
CA ALA A 15 7.24 -3.44 2.48
C ALA A 15 7.26 -3.69 0.97
N ALA A 16 7.48 -4.94 0.54
CA ALA A 16 7.40 -5.33 -0.87
C ALA A 16 5.99 -5.19 -1.44
N ALA A 17 4.96 -5.56 -0.68
CA ALA A 17 3.56 -5.37 -1.08
C ALA A 17 3.19 -3.89 -1.24
N GLN A 18 3.71 -3.02 -0.37
CA GLN A 18 3.55 -1.57 -0.50
C GLN A 18 4.32 -1.00 -1.70
N GLU A 19 5.52 -1.49 -1.99
CA GLU A 19 6.30 -1.11 -3.18
C GLU A 19 5.61 -1.49 -4.49
N ALA A 20 4.91 -2.63 -4.50
CA ALA A 20 4.13 -3.10 -5.65
C ALA A 20 2.86 -2.27 -5.93
N LEU A 21 2.47 -1.36 -5.03
CA LEU A 21 1.41 -0.41 -5.30
C LEU A 21 1.94 0.72 -6.22
N PRO A 22 1.08 1.35 -7.03
CA PRO A 22 1.50 2.44 -7.94
C PRO A 22 2.24 3.61 -7.28
N HIS A 23 2.05 3.80 -5.97
CA HIS A 23 2.65 4.88 -5.19
C HIS A 23 4.07 4.54 -4.70
N GLY A 24 4.44 3.25 -4.71
CA GLY A 24 5.69 2.74 -4.16
C GLY A 24 5.79 2.83 -2.63
N PHE A 25 6.91 2.31 -2.12
CA PHE A 25 7.30 2.32 -0.73
C PHE A 25 8.84 2.36 -0.60
N PRO A 26 9.42 3.56 -0.64
CA PRO A 26 10.87 3.76 -0.70
C PRO A 26 11.62 3.02 0.42
N ARG A 27 12.71 2.34 0.08
CA ARG A 27 13.64 1.78 1.06
C ARG A 27 14.67 2.83 1.48
N THR A 28 15.03 2.82 2.76
CA THR A 28 16.05 3.74 3.31
C THR A 28 17.26 2.96 3.80
N LYS A 29 18.39 3.64 3.95
CA LYS A 29 19.63 3.02 4.45
C LYS A 29 19.50 2.55 5.91
N SER A 30 18.74 3.27 6.72
CA SER A 30 18.52 2.91 8.13
C SER A 30 17.40 1.89 8.36
N GLY A 31 16.60 1.58 7.33
CA GLY A 31 15.40 0.75 7.45
C GLY A 31 14.28 1.42 8.26
N VAL A 32 14.22 2.76 8.29
CA VAL A 32 13.21 3.50 9.06
C VAL A 32 11.78 3.24 8.58
N GLU A 33 11.59 2.90 7.31
CA GLU A 33 10.33 2.46 6.72
C GLU A 33 9.77 1.21 7.44
N ILE A 34 10.64 0.28 7.86
CA ILE A 34 10.23 -0.90 8.63
C ILE A 34 9.84 -0.53 10.06
N LYS A 35 10.51 0.48 10.66
CA LYS A 35 10.12 1.00 11.97
C LYS A 35 8.74 1.65 11.93
N LEU A 36 8.44 2.38 10.86
CA LEU A 36 7.11 2.97 10.62
C LEU A 36 6.03 1.88 10.49
N ILE A 37 6.31 0.79 9.77
CA ILE A 37 5.40 -0.39 9.73
C ILE A 37 5.17 -0.95 11.13
N LYS A 38 6.22 -1.14 11.93
CA LYS A 38 6.13 -1.68 13.30
C LYS A 38 5.33 -0.80 14.25
N MET A 39 5.24 0.50 13.99
CA MET A 39 4.38 1.40 14.77
C MET A 39 2.91 1.34 14.35
N ALA A 40 2.64 1.03 13.08
CA ALA A 40 1.29 1.05 12.53
C ALA A 40 0.54 -0.29 12.67
N PHE A 41 1.28 -1.42 12.67
CA PHE A 41 0.73 -2.77 12.61
C PHE A 41 1.23 -3.66 13.76
N THR A 42 0.40 -4.61 14.20
CA THR A 42 0.88 -5.75 15.01
C THR A 42 1.58 -6.79 14.11
N PRO A 43 2.40 -7.70 14.68
CA PRO A 43 3.00 -8.78 13.90
C PRO A 43 1.98 -9.66 13.15
N GLU A 44 0.84 -10.00 13.76
CA GLU A 44 -0.20 -10.79 13.06
C GLU A 44 -0.77 -10.01 11.87
N GLU A 45 -1.03 -8.72 12.06
CA GLU A 45 -1.55 -7.83 11.02
C GLU A 45 -0.57 -7.66 9.86
N VAL A 46 0.73 -7.55 10.14
CA VAL A 46 1.77 -7.51 9.10
C VAL A 46 1.77 -8.82 8.29
N GLY A 47 1.59 -9.96 8.96
CA GLY A 47 1.49 -11.27 8.32
C GLY A 47 0.39 -11.34 7.27
N LEU A 48 -0.79 -10.79 7.57
CA LEU A 48 -1.91 -10.72 6.63
C LEU A 48 -1.75 -9.59 5.60
N ALA A 49 -1.43 -8.38 6.04
CA ALA A 49 -1.37 -7.19 5.20
C ALA A 49 -0.36 -7.33 4.07
N GLY A 50 0.79 -7.96 4.31
CA GLY A 50 1.80 -8.23 3.29
C GLY A 50 1.39 -9.25 2.23
N GLN A 51 0.24 -9.91 2.40
CA GLN A 51 -0.35 -10.82 1.43
C GLN A 51 -1.57 -10.20 0.72
N LEU A 52 -1.97 -8.98 1.07
CA LEU A 52 -3.04 -8.28 0.36
C LEU A 52 -2.52 -7.75 -0.97
N THR A 53 -3.42 -7.66 -1.95
CA THR A 53 -3.08 -7.19 -3.29
C THR A 53 -3.67 -5.80 -3.56
N ARG A 54 -3.33 -5.23 -4.71
CA ARG A 54 -3.91 -4.00 -5.24
C ARG A 54 -5.39 -4.15 -5.60
N ALA A 55 -5.82 -5.37 -5.93
CA ALA A 55 -7.19 -5.67 -6.33
C ALA A 55 -8.07 -5.85 -5.07
N PRO A 56 -9.29 -5.29 -5.04
CA PRO A 56 -10.22 -5.58 -3.96
C PRO A 56 -10.65 -7.06 -3.99
N GLU A 57 -10.43 -7.76 -2.88
CA GLU A 57 -10.81 -9.16 -2.67
C GLU A 57 -11.75 -9.28 -1.45
N THR A 58 -12.66 -10.23 -1.46
CA THR A 58 -13.47 -10.59 -0.28
C THR A 58 -12.61 -11.27 0.79
N ALA A 59 -13.07 -11.27 2.04
CA ALA A 59 -12.37 -11.97 3.11
C ALA A 59 -12.24 -13.49 2.83
N ALA A 60 -13.26 -14.10 2.23
CA ALA A 60 -13.24 -15.51 1.82
C ALA A 60 -12.19 -15.82 0.75
N GLU A 61 -12.07 -14.95 -0.27
CA GLU A 61 -11.05 -15.07 -1.32
C GLU A 61 -9.64 -14.96 -0.73
N ILE A 62 -9.43 -13.98 0.16
CA ILE A 62 -8.14 -13.79 0.85
C ILE A 62 -7.82 -15.01 1.73
N ALA A 63 -8.77 -15.45 2.56
CA ALA A 63 -8.61 -16.58 3.47
C ALA A 63 -8.24 -17.87 2.73
N THR A 64 -8.92 -18.15 1.62
CA THR A 64 -8.61 -19.28 0.74
C THR A 64 -7.19 -19.19 0.19
N ARG A 65 -6.78 -18.00 -0.27
CA ARG A 65 -5.46 -17.78 -0.88
C ARG A 65 -4.31 -17.87 0.13
N VAL A 66 -4.50 -17.38 1.35
CA VAL A 66 -3.47 -17.40 2.40
C VAL A 66 -3.51 -18.67 3.26
N GLY A 67 -4.52 -19.53 3.06
CA GLY A 67 -4.68 -20.78 3.80
C GLY A 67 -5.05 -20.56 5.28
N SER A 68 -5.90 -19.58 5.57
CA SER A 68 -6.35 -19.23 6.93
C SER A 68 -7.88 -19.32 7.06
N ASP A 69 -8.38 -19.26 8.29
CA ASP A 69 -9.81 -19.22 8.56
C ASP A 69 -10.42 -17.87 8.14
N GLU A 70 -11.61 -17.91 7.54
CA GLU A 70 -12.29 -16.69 7.06
C GLU A 70 -12.65 -15.74 8.20
N ALA A 71 -13.06 -16.24 9.36
CA ALA A 71 -13.43 -15.41 10.49
C ALA A 71 -12.21 -14.70 11.08
N GLU A 72 -11.07 -15.39 11.17
CA GLU A 72 -9.79 -14.80 11.61
C GLU A 72 -9.31 -13.70 10.65
N VAL A 73 -9.33 -13.97 9.35
CA VAL A 73 -8.95 -12.99 8.31
C VAL A 73 -9.89 -11.79 8.35
N THR A 74 -11.20 -12.03 8.48
CA THR A 74 -12.20 -10.95 8.58
C THR A 74 -11.92 -10.08 9.80
N ALA A 75 -11.68 -10.68 10.98
CA ALA A 75 -11.40 -9.92 12.20
C ALA A 75 -10.16 -9.01 12.06
N LEU A 76 -9.08 -9.52 11.46
CA LEU A 76 -7.87 -8.74 11.19
C LEU A 76 -8.14 -7.61 10.18
N LEU A 77 -8.87 -7.88 9.09
CA LEU A 77 -9.20 -6.85 8.10
C LEU A 77 -10.06 -5.74 8.71
N GLU A 78 -11.07 -6.09 9.51
CA GLU A 78 -11.93 -5.12 10.20
C GLU A 78 -11.17 -4.29 11.25
N SER A 79 -10.10 -4.82 11.86
CA SER A 79 -9.24 -4.04 12.77
C SER A 79 -8.39 -2.99 12.03
N LEU A 80 -8.06 -3.25 10.76
CA LEU A 80 -7.18 -2.42 9.93
C LEU A 80 -7.94 -1.27 9.23
N VAL A 81 -9.20 -1.50 8.87
CA VAL A 81 -10.08 -0.53 8.19
C VAL A 81 -10.24 0.80 8.94
N PRO A 82 -10.59 0.87 10.24
CA PRO A 82 -10.78 2.14 10.95
C PRO A 82 -9.47 2.90 11.18
N ARG A 83 -8.32 2.22 11.14
CA ARG A 83 -6.99 2.86 11.16
C ARG A 83 -6.57 3.37 9.79
N GLY A 84 -7.29 3.00 8.74
CA GLY A 84 -6.97 3.36 7.36
C GLY A 84 -5.78 2.59 6.80
N LEU A 85 -5.46 1.40 7.32
CA LEU A 85 -4.37 0.56 6.81
C LEU A 85 -4.83 -0.33 5.64
N VAL A 86 -6.13 -0.63 5.61
CA VAL A 86 -6.84 -1.36 4.56
C VAL A 86 -8.00 -0.50 4.07
N SER A 87 -8.30 -0.57 2.77
CA SER A 87 -9.43 0.15 2.17
C SER A 87 -10.52 -0.81 1.71
N LEU A 88 -11.76 -0.34 1.79
CA LEU A 88 -12.93 -1.03 1.25
C LEU A 88 -13.21 -0.60 -0.19
N ASN A 89 -13.99 -1.40 -0.92
CA ASN A 89 -14.59 -1.03 -2.20
C ASN A 89 -15.75 -0.01 -2.05
N SER A 90 -15.45 1.14 -1.46
CA SER A 90 -16.41 2.25 -1.34
C SER A 90 -16.47 3.10 -2.62
N PRO A 91 -17.65 3.57 -3.05
CA PRO A 91 -17.80 4.53 -4.14
C PRO A 91 -17.17 5.90 -3.83
N ALA A 92 -17.15 6.28 -2.55
CA ALA A 92 -16.35 7.40 -2.07
C ALA A 92 -14.90 6.94 -2.11
N GLY A 93 -14.21 7.23 -3.22
CA GLY A 93 -12.87 6.74 -3.47
C GLY A 93 -11.90 6.98 -2.31
N THR A 94 -10.78 6.28 -2.33
CA THR A 94 -9.67 6.45 -1.37
C THR A 94 -9.00 7.84 -1.43
N ALA A 95 -9.51 8.74 -2.29
CA ALA A 95 -9.05 10.10 -2.48
C ALA A 95 -9.56 10.99 -1.34
N GLY A 96 -8.74 11.10 -0.31
CA GLY A 96 -8.93 11.98 0.83
C GLY A 96 -8.27 11.36 2.05
N GLY A 97 -7.40 12.12 2.70
CA GLY A 97 -6.60 11.70 3.87
C GLY A 97 -7.38 11.35 5.13
N GLY A 98 -8.63 10.92 4.99
CA GLY A 98 -9.47 10.38 6.04
C GLY A 98 -9.90 8.95 5.77
N VAL A 99 -10.50 8.36 6.78
CA VAL A 99 -11.39 7.20 6.64
C VAL A 99 -12.72 7.75 6.10
N LEU A 100 -12.72 8.23 4.84
CA LEU A 100 -13.94 8.67 4.19
C LEU A 100 -14.89 7.49 4.02
N ASP A 101 -16.17 7.84 3.90
CA ASP A 101 -17.34 6.98 3.89
C ASP A 101 -17.06 5.49 3.59
N GLN A 102 -17.23 4.66 4.63
CA GLN A 102 -17.07 3.21 4.56
C GLN A 102 -18.30 2.51 3.96
N THR A 103 -19.24 3.25 3.36
CA THR A 103 -20.36 2.65 2.66
C THR A 103 -19.86 1.75 1.53
N VAL A 104 -20.25 0.49 1.60
CA VAL A 104 -19.97 -0.48 0.55
C VAL A 104 -21.25 -0.69 -0.23
N GLN A 105 -21.15 -0.60 -1.56
CA GLN A 105 -22.21 -1.06 -2.45
C GLN A 105 -21.89 -2.49 -2.89
N GLY A 106 -22.75 -3.44 -2.52
CA GLY A 106 -22.56 -4.86 -2.83
C GLY A 106 -21.70 -5.59 -1.80
N VAL A 107 -20.92 -6.58 -2.25
CA VAL A 107 -20.09 -7.41 -1.38
C VAL A 107 -18.89 -6.63 -0.89
N LYS A 108 -18.59 -6.72 0.40
CA LYS A 108 -17.43 -6.09 1.04
C LYS A 108 -16.14 -6.72 0.53
N LYS A 109 -15.27 -5.87 -0.02
CA LYS A 109 -13.96 -6.23 -0.52
C LYS A 109 -12.91 -5.32 0.07
N TYR A 110 -11.72 -5.86 0.24
CA TYR A 110 -10.59 -5.28 0.96
C TYR A 110 -9.39 -5.21 0.03
N ARG A 111 -8.59 -4.16 0.16
CA ARG A 111 -7.30 -4.02 -0.51
C ARG A 111 -6.30 -3.29 0.38
N LEU A 112 -5.01 -3.51 0.13
CA LEU A 112 -3.95 -2.77 0.80
C LEU A 112 -4.05 -1.27 0.50
N ARG A 113 -3.91 -0.42 1.53
CA ARG A 113 -3.89 1.03 1.34
C ARG A 113 -2.44 1.52 1.16
N PRO A 114 -2.18 2.46 0.22
CA PRO A 114 -0.87 3.07 0.05
C PRO A 114 -0.32 3.73 1.32
N PHE A 115 0.99 3.98 1.37
CA PHE A 115 1.63 4.62 2.51
C PHE A 115 1.23 6.08 2.70
N LEU A 116 1.70 6.99 1.84
CA LEU A 116 1.60 8.43 2.08
C LEU A 116 0.16 8.94 1.96
N VAL A 117 -0.41 8.91 0.75
CA VAL A 117 -1.83 9.22 0.47
C VAL A 117 -2.69 8.01 0.81
N GLY A 118 -2.68 7.68 2.10
CA GLY A 118 -3.28 6.46 2.61
C GLY A 118 -3.14 6.37 4.10
N TRP A 119 -2.37 5.40 4.59
CA TRP A 119 -2.34 5.14 6.03
C TRP A 119 -1.56 6.17 6.85
N TYR A 120 -0.54 6.82 6.29
CA TYR A 120 0.12 7.97 6.93
C TYR A 120 -0.88 9.10 7.17
N GLU A 121 -1.58 9.54 6.12
CA GLU A 121 -2.61 10.57 6.19
C GLU A 121 -3.73 10.21 7.17
N ALA A 122 -4.25 8.98 7.08
CA ALA A 122 -5.29 8.48 7.98
C ALA A 122 -4.85 8.47 9.45
N SER A 123 -3.54 8.38 9.69
CA SER A 123 -2.93 8.36 11.02
C SER A 123 -2.56 9.73 11.55
N MET A 124 -2.53 10.80 10.73
CA MET A 124 -2.08 12.15 11.12
C MET A 124 -2.69 12.68 12.42
N ARG A 125 -3.96 12.37 12.70
CA ARG A 125 -4.65 12.82 13.93
C ARG A 125 -4.23 12.06 15.20
N ARG A 126 -3.48 10.97 15.05
CA ARG A 126 -3.06 10.03 16.10
C ARG A 126 -1.54 9.88 16.17
N LEU A 127 -0.77 10.66 15.40
CA LEU A 127 0.69 10.58 15.41
C LEU A 127 1.24 11.21 16.69
N ASP A 128 2.15 10.49 17.33
CA ASP A 128 2.94 10.99 18.44
C ASP A 128 4.27 11.56 17.94
N LYS A 129 5.07 12.11 18.87
CA LYS A 129 6.38 12.67 18.57
C LYS A 129 7.31 11.63 17.93
N ALA A 130 7.30 10.39 18.42
CA ALA A 130 8.20 9.34 17.94
C ALA A 130 7.91 8.97 16.48
N PHE A 131 6.64 8.89 16.10
CA PHE A 131 6.27 8.65 14.71
C PHE A 131 6.71 9.80 13.81
N ALA A 132 6.51 11.05 14.24
CA ALA A 132 6.88 12.23 13.48
C ALA A 132 8.40 12.29 13.21
N GLU A 133 9.23 11.99 14.22
CA GLU A 133 10.70 11.94 14.09
C GLU A 133 11.15 10.83 13.11
N LEU A 134 10.51 9.65 13.15
CA LEU A 134 10.80 8.57 12.20
C LEU A 134 10.36 8.92 10.77
N PHE A 135 9.22 9.59 10.62
CA PHE A 135 8.78 10.06 9.30
C PHE A 135 9.71 11.13 8.74
N GLU A 136 10.16 12.08 9.56
CA GLU A 136 11.16 13.07 9.17
C GLU A 136 12.46 12.38 8.71
N GLN A 137 12.95 11.41 9.48
CA GLN A 137 14.12 10.62 9.09
C GLN A 137 13.89 9.89 7.75
N PHE A 138 12.72 9.27 7.56
CA PHE A 138 12.35 8.62 6.31
C PHE A 138 12.40 9.57 5.12
N VAL A 139 11.87 10.79 5.29
CA VAL A 139 11.90 11.83 4.25
C VAL A 139 13.34 12.21 3.91
N ILE A 140 14.18 12.46 4.92
CA ILE A 140 15.59 12.87 4.75
C ILE A 140 16.44 11.77 4.10
N GLU A 141 16.17 10.49 4.40
CA GLU A 141 16.97 9.36 3.90
C GLU A 141 16.59 8.87 2.49
N GLY A 142 15.85 9.67 1.72
CA GLY A 142 15.54 9.41 0.31
C GLY A 142 14.06 9.08 0.04
N GLY A 143 13.25 8.85 1.08
CA GLY A 143 11.81 8.74 0.92
C GLY A 143 11.18 10.01 0.34
N GLY A 144 11.69 11.18 0.75
CA GLY A 144 11.26 12.47 0.25
C GLY A 144 11.57 12.66 -1.24
N GLU A 145 12.76 12.30 -1.70
CA GLU A 145 13.13 12.39 -3.11
C GLU A 145 12.17 11.58 -3.99
N ARG A 146 11.83 10.35 -3.56
CA ARG A 146 10.93 9.49 -4.34
C ARG A 146 9.49 9.98 -4.34
N ILE A 147 9.02 10.54 -3.22
CA ILE A 147 7.65 11.06 -3.06
C ILE A 147 7.46 12.42 -3.76
N PHE A 148 8.43 13.31 -3.60
CA PHE A 148 8.36 14.71 -4.02
C PHE A 148 9.09 14.96 -5.35
N SER A 149 9.61 13.91 -6.00
CA SER A 149 10.13 14.03 -7.36
C SER A 149 9.07 14.64 -8.28
N PRO A 150 9.45 15.53 -9.21
CA PRO A 150 8.50 16.06 -10.19
C PRO A 150 7.85 14.94 -11.01
N ARG A 151 8.58 13.83 -11.28
CA ARG A 151 8.07 12.67 -12.02
C ARG A 151 8.72 11.33 -11.61
N PRO A 152 7.94 10.23 -11.51
CA PRO A 152 6.49 10.24 -11.31
C PRO A 152 6.16 10.88 -9.96
N GLY A 153 5.46 12.00 -9.96
CA GLY A 153 5.02 12.65 -8.73
C GLY A 153 3.70 12.05 -8.25
N VAL A 154 3.51 11.94 -6.92
CA VAL A 154 2.28 11.37 -6.32
C VAL A 154 1.01 12.14 -6.73
N LEU A 155 1.15 13.43 -7.06
CA LEU A 155 0.05 14.31 -7.50
C LEU A 155 0.10 14.62 -9.01
N GLY A 156 0.79 13.78 -9.79
CA GLY A 156 0.89 13.93 -11.24
C GLY A 156 -0.46 13.69 -11.95
N VAL A 157 -0.68 14.37 -13.06
CA VAL A 157 -1.84 14.11 -13.93
C VAL A 157 -1.60 12.80 -14.68
N VAL A 158 -2.51 11.85 -14.53
CA VAL A 158 -2.49 10.59 -15.28
C VAL A 158 -3.40 10.72 -16.50
N PRO A 159 -2.87 10.58 -17.74
CA PRO A 159 -3.69 10.60 -18.94
C PRO A 159 -4.70 9.44 -18.96
N VAL A 160 -5.82 9.66 -19.64
CA VAL A 160 -6.83 8.61 -19.82
C VAL A 160 -6.23 7.45 -20.60
N ARG A 161 -6.53 6.21 -20.23
CA ARG A 161 -5.98 5.02 -20.90
C ARG A 161 -6.24 5.09 -22.41
N GLY A 162 -5.18 4.99 -23.20
CA GLY A 162 -5.23 5.08 -24.67
C GLY A 162 -5.19 6.49 -25.24
N SER A 163 -5.10 7.55 -24.42
CA SER A 163 -5.01 8.93 -24.93
C SER A 163 -3.62 9.33 -25.43
N LEU A 164 -2.59 8.54 -25.10
CA LEU A 164 -1.22 8.71 -25.60
C LEU A 164 -0.84 7.52 -26.48
N SER A 165 -0.08 7.77 -27.55
CA SER A 165 0.53 6.68 -28.31
C SER A 165 1.67 6.03 -27.51
N PRO A 166 2.01 4.74 -27.76
CA PRO A 166 3.16 4.10 -27.13
C PRO A 166 4.47 4.87 -27.32
N GLU A 167 4.66 5.48 -28.50
CA GLU A 167 5.83 6.32 -28.81
C GLU A 167 5.87 7.59 -27.94
N GLN A 168 4.75 8.29 -27.80
CA GLN A 168 4.65 9.49 -26.96
C GLN A 168 4.89 9.18 -25.48
N MET A 169 4.39 8.04 -24.98
CA MET A 169 4.66 7.61 -23.61
C MET A 169 6.13 7.26 -23.42
N ALA A 170 6.73 6.49 -24.34
CA ALA A 170 8.13 6.08 -24.23
C ALA A 170 9.10 7.27 -24.30
N GLU A 171 8.83 8.26 -25.16
CA GLU A 171 9.72 9.40 -25.37
C GLU A 171 9.58 10.48 -24.29
N ALA A 172 8.34 10.84 -23.92
CA ALA A 172 8.10 12.00 -23.07
C ALA A 172 7.90 11.65 -21.59
N GLU A 173 7.28 10.50 -21.30
CA GLU A 173 6.78 10.18 -19.96
C GLU A 173 6.80 8.66 -19.66
N PRO A 174 7.97 7.99 -19.68
CA PRO A 174 8.05 6.52 -19.62
C PRO A 174 7.50 5.92 -18.31
N HIS A 175 7.36 6.73 -17.26
CA HIS A 175 6.75 6.32 -15.99
C HIS A 175 5.22 6.25 -16.02
N LEU A 176 4.57 6.72 -17.10
CA LEU A 176 3.12 6.55 -17.31
C LEU A 176 2.76 5.16 -17.82
N ASP A 177 3.75 4.31 -18.13
CA ASP A 177 3.51 2.90 -18.44
C ASP A 177 3.22 2.11 -17.15
N ILE A 178 1.96 2.18 -16.74
CA ILE A 178 1.43 1.52 -15.55
C ILE A 178 1.42 -0.01 -15.73
N ASP A 179 1.20 -0.50 -16.96
CA ASP A 179 1.18 -1.93 -17.24
C ASP A 179 2.59 -2.51 -17.04
N ALA A 180 3.63 -1.87 -17.59
CA ALA A 180 5.01 -2.26 -17.34
C ALA A 180 5.42 -2.17 -15.86
N HIS A 181 4.82 -1.25 -15.08
CA HIS A 181 5.00 -1.24 -13.64
C HIS A 181 4.43 -2.49 -12.98
N PHE A 182 3.20 -2.87 -13.33
CA PHE A 182 2.56 -4.06 -12.77
C PHE A 182 3.29 -5.36 -13.13
N GLU A 183 3.78 -5.49 -14.37
CA GLU A 183 4.53 -6.68 -14.81
C GLU A 183 5.83 -6.92 -14.02
N ARG A 184 6.43 -5.90 -13.39
CA ARG A 184 7.63 -6.07 -12.55
C ARG A 184 7.35 -6.69 -11.18
N HIS A 185 6.08 -6.73 -10.78
CA HIS A 185 5.63 -7.15 -9.45
C HIS A 185 4.65 -8.34 -9.50
N GLU A 186 4.39 -8.91 -10.68
CA GLU A 186 3.66 -10.17 -10.91
C GLU A 186 4.63 -11.35 -11.06
#